data_AF-B6HFL2-F1
#
_entry.id   AF-B6HFL2-F1
#
_cell.length_a   1.000
_cell.length_b   1.000
_cell.length_c   1.000
_cell.angle_alpha   90.00
_cell.angle_beta   90.00
_cell.angle_gamma   90.00
#
_symmetry.space_group_name_H-M   'P 1'
#
loop_
_entity.id
_entity.type
_entity.pdbx_description
1 polymer ?
#
loop_
_entity_poly.entity_id
_entity_poly.type
_entity_poly.pdbx_seq_one_letter_code
_entity_poly.pdbx_strand_id
1 'polypeptide(L)'
;MSESFAILRQRRSDELAKLADEHMQHDLQSGDRDKLKAAASSISLWTTVGSAVGVSLGLLAAIRLRSTRKAFFSAIRAQERPTKVIFEDGRTESIPDLTPLLKPTTLGDIATYFFATAGGLFLGGELGLCWWYGERDEEYLRGPGEQEENRNCV
;
A
#
# COMPACT_ATOMS: atom_id res chain seq x y z
N MET A 1 17.32 3.25 -22.72
CA MET A 1 17.63 4.09 -21.54
C MET A 1 17.16 3.45 -20.22
N SER A 2 15.99 2.80 -20.17
CA SER A 2 15.50 2.07 -18.99
C SER A 2 16.37 0.88 -18.58
N GLU A 3 16.87 0.09 -19.55
CA GLU A 3 17.74 -1.06 -19.24
C GLU A 3 19.07 -0.66 -18.59
N SER A 4 19.68 0.45 -19.02
CA SER A 4 20.92 0.96 -18.42
C SER A 4 20.72 1.37 -16.96
N PHE A 5 19.56 1.92 -16.61
CA PHE A 5 19.20 2.25 -15.23
C PHE A 5 18.91 1.00 -14.39
N ALA A 6 18.25 0.00 -14.96
CA ALA A 6 17.98 -1.27 -14.29
C ALA A 6 19.28 -2.01 -13.96
N ILE A 7 20.21 -2.10 -14.91
CA ILE A 7 21.52 -2.74 -14.74
C ILE A 7 22.37 -2.01 -13.70
N LEU A 8 22.39 -0.66 -13.72
CA LEU A 8 23.14 0.14 -12.74
C LEU A 8 22.58 -0.03 -11.32
N ARG A 9 21.25 -0.08 -11.18
CA ARG A 9 20.58 -0.34 -9.90
C ARG A 9 20.93 -1.72 -9.39
N GLN A 10 20.86 -2.73 -10.25
CA GLN A 10 21.14 -4.12 -9.88
C GLN A 10 22.58 -4.29 -9.40
N ARG A 11 23.57 -3.75 -10.12
CA ARG A 11 24.97 -3.77 -9.69
C ARG A 11 25.18 -3.14 -8.31
N ARG A 12 24.54 -2.00 -8.06
CA ARG A 12 24.64 -1.30 -6.78
C ARG A 12 23.97 -2.08 -5.65
N SER A 13 22.84 -2.74 -5.94
CA SER A 13 22.18 -3.64 -4.98
C SER A 13 23.03 -4.86 -4.65
N ASP A 14 23.67 -5.48 -5.63
CA ASP A 14 24.53 -6.64 -5.43
C ASP A 14 25.77 -6.29 -4.59
N GLU A 15 26.36 -5.11 -4.82
CA GLU A 15 27.49 -4.62 -4.04
C GLU A 15 27.12 -4.33 -2.57
N LEU A 16 25.95 -3.70 -2.34
CA LEU A 16 25.43 -3.48 -1.00
C LEU A 16 25.07 -4.79 -0.29
N ALA A 17 24.49 -5.74 -1.00
CA ALA A 17 24.19 -7.07 -0.47
C ALA A 17 25.47 -7.79 -0.04
N LYS A 18 26.53 -7.71 -0.87
CA LYS A 18 27.83 -8.30 -0.57
C LYS A 18 28.48 -7.65 0.67
N LEU A 19 28.43 -6.32 0.77
CA LEU A 19 28.97 -5.60 1.92
C LEU A 19 28.21 -5.91 3.21
N ALA A 20 26.88 -6.05 3.12
CA ALA A 20 26.04 -6.45 4.23
C ALA A 20 26.33 -7.89 4.67
N ASP A 21 26.51 -8.82 3.73
CA ASP A 21 26.91 -10.20 4.02
C ASP A 21 28.27 -10.25 4.72
N GLU A 22 29.23 -9.42 4.30
CA GLU A 22 30.54 -9.33 4.94
C GLU A 22 30.44 -8.82 6.39
N HIS A 23 29.60 -7.81 6.66
CA HIS A 23 29.34 -7.33 8.02
C HIS A 23 28.59 -8.36 8.87
N MET A 24 27.57 -9.02 8.32
CA MET A 24 26.84 -10.09 9.02
C MET A 24 27.75 -11.27 9.34
N GLN A 25 28.74 -11.54 8.48
CA GLN A 25 29.70 -12.61 8.71
C GLN A 25 30.73 -12.30 9.80
N HIS A 26 31.07 -11.03 9.97
CA HIS A 26 32.06 -10.59 10.94
C HIS A 26 31.45 -10.37 12.34
N ASP A 27 30.21 -9.89 12.41
CA ASP A 27 29.63 -9.41 13.67
C ASP A 27 28.68 -10.41 14.38
N LEU A 28 28.18 -11.43 13.69
CA LEU A 28 27.17 -12.36 14.23
C LEU A 28 27.67 -13.80 14.29
N GLN A 29 27.26 -14.57 15.32
CA GLN A 29 27.44 -16.02 15.33
C GLN A 29 26.52 -16.72 14.31
N SER A 30 26.89 -17.92 13.86
CA SER A 30 26.13 -18.68 12.84
C SER A 30 24.66 -18.92 13.23
N GLY A 31 24.40 -19.28 14.49
CA GLY A 31 23.04 -19.51 14.99
C GLY A 31 22.15 -18.27 14.97
N ASP A 32 22.72 -17.07 15.15
CA ASP A 32 21.95 -15.83 15.10
C ASP A 32 21.67 -15.39 13.66
N ARG A 33 22.59 -15.69 12.73
CA ARG A 33 22.38 -15.46 11.29
C ARG A 33 21.20 -16.27 10.76
N ASP A 34 21.08 -17.53 11.17
CA ASP A 34 19.97 -18.39 10.73
C ASP A 34 18.62 -17.89 11.24
N LYS A 35 18.55 -17.40 12.49
CA LYS A 35 17.34 -16.78 13.05
C LYS A 35 16.98 -15.48 12.33
N LEU A 36 17.95 -14.61 12.06
CA LEU A 36 17.77 -13.38 11.30
C LEU A 36 17.26 -13.66 9.89
N LYS A 37 17.85 -14.64 9.20
CA LYS A 37 17.45 -15.04 7.85
C LYS A 37 16.05 -15.64 7.82
N ALA A 38 15.71 -16.49 8.80
CA ALA A 38 14.37 -17.04 8.94
C ALA A 38 13.35 -15.92 9.17
N ALA A 39 13.60 -15.01 10.12
CA ALA A 39 12.73 -13.87 10.39
C ALA A 39 12.55 -12.96 9.16
N ALA A 40 13.66 -12.60 8.49
CA ALA A 40 13.63 -11.78 7.29
C ALA A 40 12.84 -12.44 6.15
N SER A 41 12.98 -13.77 5.97
CA SER A 41 12.25 -14.50 4.93
C SER A 41 10.74 -14.53 5.17
N SER A 42 10.30 -14.69 6.42
CA SER A 42 8.88 -14.66 6.78
C SER A 42 8.29 -13.26 6.62
N ILE A 43 9.00 -12.24 7.10
CA ILE A 43 8.63 -10.83 6.94
C ILE A 43 8.48 -10.47 5.45
N SER A 44 9.43 -10.92 4.63
CA SER A 44 9.40 -10.74 3.18
C SER A 44 8.17 -11.39 2.55
N LEU A 45 7.86 -12.63 2.94
CA LEU A 45 6.68 -13.37 2.43
C LEU A 45 5.38 -12.62 2.72
N TRP A 46 5.17 -12.23 3.97
CA TRP A 46 3.95 -11.53 4.39
C TRP A 46 3.86 -10.11 3.82
N THR A 47 4.96 -9.37 3.74
CA THR A 47 5.00 -8.07 3.06
C THR A 47 4.64 -8.21 1.59
N THR A 48 5.12 -9.26 0.92
CA THR A 48 4.82 -9.50 -0.50
C THR A 48 3.33 -9.81 -0.70
N VAL A 49 2.76 -10.67 0.13
CA VAL A 49 1.33 -11.01 0.10
C VAL A 49 0.48 -9.78 0.41
N GLY A 50 0.78 -9.06 1.49
CA GLY A 50 0.09 -7.83 1.88
C GLY A 50 0.15 -6.75 0.81
N SER A 51 1.33 -6.55 0.20
CA SER A 51 1.52 -5.62 -0.92
C SER A 51 0.68 -5.99 -2.14
N ALA A 52 0.62 -7.27 -2.50
CA ALA A 52 -0.18 -7.74 -3.63
C ALA A 52 -1.68 -7.49 -3.40
N VAL A 53 -2.16 -7.84 -2.21
CA VAL A 53 -3.56 -7.59 -1.80
C VAL A 53 -3.84 -6.08 -1.77
N GLY A 54 -2.96 -5.30 -1.16
CA GLY A 54 -3.09 -3.85 -1.06
C GLY A 54 -3.14 -3.13 -2.40
N VAL A 55 -2.26 -3.49 -3.35
CA VAL A 55 -2.27 -2.99 -4.72
C VAL A 55 -3.59 -3.34 -5.43
N SER A 56 -4.05 -4.59 -5.29
CA SER A 56 -5.31 -5.02 -5.91
C SER A 56 -6.52 -4.25 -5.35
N LEU A 57 -6.56 -4.03 -4.03
CA LEU A 57 -7.61 -3.28 -3.36
C LEU A 57 -7.56 -1.79 -3.75
N GLY A 58 -6.37 -1.21 -3.82
CA GLY A 58 -6.14 0.15 -4.31
C GLY A 58 -6.64 0.35 -5.73
N LEU A 59 -6.39 -0.61 -6.62
CA LEU A 59 -6.87 -0.57 -8.00
C LEU A 59 -8.41 -0.67 -8.07
N LEU A 60 -9.01 -1.55 -7.29
CA LEU A 60 -10.48 -1.66 -7.18
C LEU A 60 -11.11 -0.35 -6.65
N ALA A 61 -10.49 0.26 -5.64
CA ALA A 61 -10.92 1.54 -5.10
C ALA A 61 -10.82 2.66 -6.17
N ALA A 62 -9.77 2.69 -6.97
CA ALA A 62 -9.63 3.64 -8.08
C ALA A 62 -10.74 3.50 -9.12
N ILE A 63 -11.04 2.25 -9.54
CA ILE A 63 -12.13 1.96 -10.49
C ILE A 63 -13.47 2.42 -9.93
N ARG A 64 -13.73 2.14 -8.65
CA ARG A 64 -14.96 2.58 -7.96
C ARG A 64 -15.05 4.09 -7.89
N LEU A 65 -14.02 4.78 -7.42
CA LEU A 65 -14.01 6.25 -7.31
C LEU A 65 -14.28 6.94 -8.66
N ARG A 66 -13.72 6.39 -9.74
CA ARG A 66 -13.93 6.88 -11.11
C ARG A 66 -15.37 6.67 -11.57
N SER A 67 -15.96 5.50 -11.32
CA SER A 67 -17.36 5.21 -11.65
C SER A 67 -18.32 6.16 -10.94
N THR A 68 -18.07 6.42 -9.65
CA THR A 68 -18.86 7.33 -8.83
C THR A 68 -18.78 8.78 -9.35
N ARG A 69 -17.57 9.28 -9.66
CA ARG A 69 -17.41 10.63 -10.26
C ARG A 69 -18.18 10.78 -11.57
N LYS A 70 -18.16 9.76 -12.43
CA LYS A 70 -18.94 9.76 -13.69
C LYS A 70 -20.44 9.78 -13.42
N ALA A 71 -20.93 8.98 -12.47
CA ALA A 71 -22.34 8.93 -12.10
C ALA A 71 -22.84 10.27 -11.55
N PHE A 72 -22.06 10.92 -10.68
CA PHE A 72 -22.37 12.27 -10.19
C PHE A 72 -22.44 13.29 -11.31
N PHE A 73 -21.47 13.28 -12.24
CA PHE A 73 -21.49 14.18 -13.38
C PHE A 73 -22.71 13.95 -14.28
N SER A 74 -23.08 12.69 -14.54
CA SER A 74 -24.28 12.39 -15.32
C SER A 74 -25.56 12.83 -14.62
N ALA A 75 -25.65 12.68 -13.30
CA ALA A 75 -26.82 13.12 -12.52
C ALA A 75 -26.98 14.65 -12.57
N ILE A 76 -25.89 15.40 -12.32
CA ILE A 76 -25.88 16.88 -12.36
C ILE A 76 -26.10 17.42 -13.78
N ARG A 77 -25.75 16.64 -14.81
CA ARG A 77 -26.03 16.97 -16.21
C ARG A 77 -27.47 16.69 -16.60
N ALA A 78 -28.07 15.62 -16.08
CA ALA A 78 -29.44 15.21 -16.39
C ALA A 78 -30.50 15.99 -15.60
N GLN A 79 -30.14 16.52 -14.44
CA GLN A 79 -31.02 17.37 -13.63
C GLN A 79 -31.16 18.75 -14.28
N GLU A 80 -32.40 19.19 -14.51
CA GLU A 80 -32.70 20.51 -15.05
C GLU A 80 -32.06 21.60 -14.18
N ARG A 81 -31.23 22.43 -14.78
CA ARG A 81 -30.41 23.42 -14.06
C ARG A 81 -31.18 24.73 -13.95
N PRO A 82 -31.31 25.32 -12.75
CA PRO A 82 -31.94 26.62 -12.61
C PRO A 82 -31.07 27.67 -13.30
N THR A 83 -31.48 28.15 -14.47
CA THR A 83 -30.72 29.11 -15.27
C THR A 83 -30.80 30.54 -14.74
N LYS A 84 -31.70 30.80 -13.77
CA LYS A 84 -32.05 32.14 -13.29
C LYS A 84 -32.45 32.07 -11.82
N VAL A 85 -31.87 32.94 -11.00
CA VAL A 85 -32.40 33.30 -9.68
C VAL A 85 -33.09 34.65 -9.81
N ILE A 86 -34.35 34.71 -9.36
CA ILE A 86 -35.11 35.95 -9.25
C ILE A 86 -34.99 36.37 -7.79
N PHE A 87 -34.31 37.49 -7.55
CA PHE A 87 -34.24 38.07 -6.21
C PHE A 87 -35.55 38.78 -5.89
N GLU A 88 -35.86 38.93 -4.59
CA GLU A 88 -37.04 39.68 -4.10
C GLU A 88 -37.11 41.12 -4.65
N ASP A 89 -35.97 41.67 -5.07
CA ASP A 89 -35.81 43.00 -5.70
C ASP A 89 -36.06 43.00 -7.23
N GLY A 90 -36.57 41.89 -7.80
CA GLY A 90 -36.86 41.77 -9.24
C GLY A 90 -35.62 41.65 -10.15
N ARG A 91 -34.41 41.78 -9.62
CA ARG A 91 -33.17 41.51 -10.35
C ARG A 91 -33.07 40.01 -10.68
N THR A 92 -32.69 39.73 -11.92
CA THR A 92 -32.43 38.37 -12.38
C THR A 92 -30.94 38.24 -12.67
N GLU A 93 -30.23 37.36 -11.95
CA GLU A 93 -28.84 37.03 -12.25
C GLU A 93 -28.74 35.61 -12.81
N SER A 94 -27.87 35.45 -13.82
CA SER A 94 -27.55 34.14 -14.37
C SER A 94 -26.58 33.41 -13.45
N ILE A 95 -26.94 32.20 -13.02
CA ILE A 95 -26.05 31.35 -12.25
C ILE A 95 -24.91 30.88 -13.17
N PRO A 96 -23.63 31.08 -12.80
CA PRO A 96 -22.52 30.62 -13.61
C PRO A 96 -22.52 29.10 -13.74
N ASP A 97 -22.30 28.60 -14.96
CA ASP A 97 -22.24 27.16 -15.22
C ASP A 97 -20.98 26.55 -14.60
N LEU A 98 -21.15 25.72 -13.57
CA LEU A 98 -20.07 25.01 -12.86
C LEU A 98 -19.68 23.67 -13.53
N THR A 99 -20.41 23.24 -14.56
CA THR A 99 -20.13 22.01 -15.32
C THR A 99 -18.72 21.87 -15.88
N PRO A 100 -18.09 22.93 -16.45
CA PRO A 100 -16.71 22.81 -16.93
C PRO A 100 -15.72 22.50 -15.79
N LEU A 101 -16.02 22.88 -14.55
CA LEU A 101 -15.15 22.65 -13.38
C LEU A 101 -15.31 21.25 -12.79
N LEU A 102 -16.49 20.64 -12.94
CA LEU A 102 -16.77 19.28 -12.46
C LEU A 102 -16.46 18.19 -13.50
N LYS A 103 -15.97 18.58 -14.68
CA LYS A 103 -15.68 17.63 -15.74
C LYS A 103 -14.54 16.70 -15.30
N PRO A 104 -14.71 15.37 -15.38
CA PRO A 104 -13.62 14.45 -15.10
C PRO A 104 -12.45 14.72 -16.04
N THR A 105 -11.25 14.91 -15.47
CA THR A 105 -10.01 15.21 -16.19
C THR A 105 -9.08 14.00 -16.23
N THR A 106 -8.25 13.93 -17.27
CA THR A 106 -7.25 12.86 -17.44
C THR A 106 -6.19 12.89 -16.33
N LEU A 107 -5.81 14.09 -15.87
CA LEU A 107 -4.85 14.26 -14.77
C LEU A 107 -5.42 13.74 -13.45
N GLY A 108 -6.70 13.98 -13.18
CA GLY A 108 -7.40 13.43 -12.01
C GLY A 108 -7.49 11.90 -12.05
N ASP A 109 -7.69 11.30 -13.23
CA ASP A 109 -7.67 9.85 -13.40
C ASP A 109 -6.27 9.28 -13.09
N ILE A 110 -5.19 9.89 -13.60
CA ILE A 110 -3.81 9.46 -13.31
C ILE A 110 -3.50 9.56 -11.81
N ALA A 111 -3.83 10.69 -11.20
CA ALA A 111 -3.63 10.87 -9.76
C ALA A 111 -4.40 9.81 -8.95
N THR A 112 -5.63 9.50 -9.34
CA THR A 112 -6.45 8.49 -8.66
C THR A 112 -5.80 7.12 -8.72
N TYR A 113 -5.35 6.67 -9.89
CA TYR A 113 -4.67 5.38 -10.01
C TYR A 113 -3.35 5.36 -9.24
N PHE A 114 -2.56 6.44 -9.30
CA PHE A 114 -1.29 6.53 -8.60
C PHE A 114 -1.49 6.49 -7.08
N PHE A 115 -2.30 7.37 -6.51
CA PHE A 115 -2.49 7.45 -5.06
C PHE A 115 -3.24 6.26 -4.49
N ALA A 116 -4.22 5.71 -5.21
CA ALA A 116 -4.92 4.52 -4.73
C ALA A 116 -4.01 3.29 -4.77
N THR A 117 -3.16 3.15 -5.80
CA THR A 117 -2.20 2.04 -5.88
C THR A 117 -1.06 2.22 -4.86
N ALA A 118 -0.49 3.42 -4.74
CA ALA A 118 0.58 3.70 -3.80
C ALA A 118 0.10 3.61 -2.34
N GLY A 119 -1.09 4.16 -2.04
CA GLY A 119 -1.73 4.03 -0.73
C GLY A 119 -2.13 2.59 -0.42
N GLY A 120 -2.63 1.86 -1.42
CA GLY A 120 -2.92 0.42 -1.30
C GLY A 120 -1.67 -0.40 -1.02
N LEU A 121 -0.57 -0.15 -1.72
CA LEU A 121 0.72 -0.79 -1.48
C LEU A 121 1.24 -0.50 -0.08
N PHE A 122 1.20 0.75 0.36
CA PHE A 122 1.67 1.15 1.69
C PHE A 122 0.82 0.51 2.79
N LEU A 123 -0.50 0.65 2.72
CA LEU A 123 -1.40 0.03 3.70
C LEU A 123 -1.28 -1.50 3.68
N GLY A 124 -1.21 -2.12 2.51
CA GLY A 124 -1.05 -3.57 2.39
C GLY A 124 0.28 -4.10 2.92
N GLY A 125 1.37 -3.36 2.69
CA GLY A 125 2.69 -3.68 3.23
C GLY A 125 2.74 -3.61 4.74
N GLU A 126 2.29 -2.49 5.33
CA GLU A 126 2.27 -2.30 6.79
C GLU A 126 1.30 -3.26 7.49
N LEU A 127 0.12 -3.52 6.90
CA LEU A 127 -0.84 -4.48 7.45
C LEU A 127 -0.32 -5.93 7.36
N GLY A 128 0.41 -6.28 6.29
CA GLY A 128 1.07 -7.59 6.19
C GLY A 128 2.14 -7.78 7.26
N LEU A 129 2.88 -6.72 7.60
CA LEU A 129 3.85 -6.71 8.70
C LEU A 129 3.15 -6.84 10.05
N CYS A 130 2.14 -6.02 10.34
CA CYS A 130 1.39 -6.11 11.60
C CYS A 130 0.69 -7.46 11.79
N TRP A 131 0.13 -8.04 10.72
CA TRP A 131 -0.45 -9.39 10.77
C TRP A 131 0.58 -10.44 11.18
N TRP A 132 1.79 -10.37 10.63
CA TRP A 132 2.88 -11.26 11.01
C TRP A 132 3.34 -11.08 12.47
N TYR A 133 3.43 -9.84 12.96
CA TYR A 133 3.79 -9.59 14.37
C TYR A 133 2.73 -10.10 15.34
N GLY A 134 1.44 -9.93 15.03
CA GLY A 134 0.33 -10.40 15.87
C GLY A 134 0.29 -11.92 16.04
N GLU A 135 0.61 -12.68 14.98
CA GLU A 135 0.63 -14.15 15.00
C GLU A 135 1.78 -14.73 15.86
N ARG A 136 2.90 -13.99 16.01
CA ARG A 136 4.12 -14.47 16.70
C ARG A 136 4.17 -14.15 18.19
N ASP A 137 3.41 -13.14 18.64
CA ASP A 137 3.29 -12.85 20.08
C ASP A 137 2.55 -13.97 20.82
N GLU A 138 1.57 -14.61 20.17
CA GLU A 138 0.81 -15.73 20.74
C GLU A 138 1.67 -17.01 20.89
N GLU A 139 2.66 -17.19 20.00
CA GLU A 139 3.60 -18.31 20.05
C GLU A 139 4.78 -18.08 21.01
N TYR A 140 5.22 -16.82 21.20
CA TYR A 140 6.29 -16.49 22.16
C TYR A 140 5.81 -16.51 23.62
N LEU A 141 4.55 -16.17 23.89
CA LEU A 141 3.92 -16.34 25.21
C LEU A 141 3.65 -17.81 25.57
N ARG A 142 3.74 -18.72 24.59
CA ARG A 142 3.72 -20.17 24.77
C ARG A 142 5.15 -20.72 24.76
N GLY A 143 6.00 -20.16 25.61
CA GLY A 143 7.40 -20.58 25.72
C GLY A 143 7.55 -22.07 26.08
N PRO A 144 8.60 -22.76 25.60
CA PRO A 144 8.92 -24.15 25.95
C PRO A 144 9.51 -24.19 27.37
N GLY A 145 8.65 -24.11 28.39
CA GLY A 145 9.04 -24.12 29.80
C GLY A 145 8.95 -25.49 30.48
N GLU A 146 9.00 -26.62 29.76
CA GLU A 146 8.70 -27.92 30.40
C GLU A 146 9.34 -29.16 29.72
N GLN A 147 10.62 -29.10 29.31
CA GLN A 147 11.30 -30.27 28.70
C GLN A 147 12.72 -30.55 29.22
N GLU A 148 13.23 -29.84 30.23
CA GLU A 148 14.55 -30.13 30.84
C GLU A 148 14.51 -30.75 32.25
N GLU A 149 13.34 -30.82 32.90
CA GLU A 149 13.17 -31.48 34.21
C GLU A 149 12.56 -32.88 34.08
N ASN A 150 13.02 -33.69 33.13
CA ASN A 150 12.63 -35.12 33.12
C ASN A 150 13.65 -36.04 32.45
N ARG A 151 14.93 -35.63 32.45
CA ARG A 151 16.05 -36.44 31.95
C ARG A 151 17.06 -36.80 33.06
N ASN A 152 16.59 -36.85 34.30
CA ASN A 152 17.37 -37.29 35.44
C ASN A 152 16.51 -38.04 36.48
N CYS A 153 15.70 -38.98 35.98
CA CYS A 153 15.13 -40.07 36.76
C CYS A 153 15.19 -41.32 35.88
N VAL A 154 15.75 -42.39 36.45
CA VAL A 154 16.11 -43.71 35.88
C VAL A 154 17.53 -43.79 35.33
#